data_AF-A0A9X2TKW3-F1
#
_entry.id   AF-A0A9X2TKW3-F1
#
_cell.length_a   1.000
_cell.length_b   1.000
_cell.length_c   1.000
_cell.angle_alpha   90.00
_cell.angle_beta   90.00
_cell.angle_gamma   90.00
#
_symmetry.space_group_name_H-M   'P 1'
#
loop_
_entity.id
_entity.type
_entity.pdbx_description
1 polymer ?
#
loop_
_entity_poly.entity_id
_entity_poly.type
_entity_poly.pdbx_seq_one_letter_code
_entity_poly.pdbx_strand_id
1 'polypeptide(L)'
;MNRLAEYAITKAGLADALRTVANAKECEGNAGYASVIAAAQLLLDANEKAGTIRPGVTTDKFFLAIAGIWQIDATENWQPRLTWLMETVMEGLCAGAPGQPTSG
;
A
#
# COMPACT_ATOMS: atom_id res chain seq x y z
N MET A 1 14.85 -9.10 -5.09
CA MET A 1 14.10 -9.08 -3.81
C MET A 1 14.95 -8.58 -2.63
N ASN A 2 16.24 -8.90 -2.51
CA ASN A 2 17.08 -8.43 -1.38
C ASN A 2 17.27 -6.90 -1.28
N ARG A 3 17.39 -6.17 -2.40
CA ARG A 3 17.57 -4.70 -2.35
C ARG A 3 16.35 -3.91 -1.86
N LEU A 4 15.15 -4.46 -2.05
CA LEU A 4 13.90 -3.87 -1.53
C LEU A 4 13.82 -4.05 -0.01
N ALA A 5 14.30 -5.20 0.49
CA ALA A 5 14.40 -5.50 1.91
C ALA A 5 15.49 -4.66 2.60
N GLU A 6 16.67 -4.51 1.99
CA GLU A 6 17.73 -3.62 2.47
C GLU A 6 17.25 -2.16 2.53
N TYR A 7 16.54 -1.69 1.49
CA TYR A 7 15.93 -0.36 1.48
C TYR A 7 14.86 -0.19 2.56
N ALA A 8 14.05 -1.22 2.82
CA ALA A 8 13.01 -1.19 3.87
C ALA A 8 13.61 -1.15 5.29
N ILE A 9 14.71 -1.87 5.54
CA ILE A 9 15.42 -1.90 6.84
C ILE A 9 16.03 -0.54 7.16
N THR A 10 16.66 0.12 6.18
CA THR A 10 17.17 1.50 6.37
C THR A 10 16.04 2.50 6.62
N LYS A 11 14.83 2.23 6.08
CA LYS A 11 13.66 3.10 6.22
C LYS A 11 12.93 2.93 7.55
N ALA A 12 12.98 1.77 8.21
CA ALA A 12 12.31 1.55 9.50
C ALA A 12 12.95 2.37 10.64
N GLY A 13 14.29 2.39 10.73
CA GLY A 13 15.01 3.28 11.66
C GLY A 13 14.85 4.78 11.30
N LEU A 14 14.57 5.06 10.04
CA LEU A 14 14.26 6.39 9.53
C LEU A 14 12.79 6.78 9.76
N ALA A 15 11.84 5.85 9.93
CA ALA A 15 10.42 6.15 10.10
C ALA A 15 10.12 6.81 11.46
N ASP A 16 10.83 6.41 12.51
CA ASP A 16 10.76 7.05 13.83
C ASP A 16 11.43 8.43 13.85
N ALA A 17 12.58 8.57 13.16
CA ALA A 17 13.24 9.85 12.96
C ALA A 17 12.42 10.79 12.05
N LEU A 18 11.81 10.27 10.98
CA LEU A 18 10.94 10.99 10.06
C LEU A 18 9.61 11.35 10.70
N ARG A 19 9.07 10.63 11.69
CA ARG A 19 7.89 11.12 12.43
C ARG A 19 8.21 12.41 13.20
N THR A 20 9.46 12.54 13.67
CA THR A 20 9.96 13.75 14.34
C THR A 20 10.32 14.85 13.33
N VAL A 21 10.81 14.48 12.14
CA VAL A 21 11.22 15.41 11.06
C VAL A 21 10.11 15.74 10.05
N ALA A 22 9.02 14.98 9.98
CA ALA A 22 7.85 15.24 9.11
C ALA A 22 7.04 16.45 9.59
N ASN A 23 7.23 16.88 10.84
CA ASN A 23 6.81 18.21 11.30
C ASN A 23 7.73 19.35 10.81
N ALA A 24 8.89 19.04 10.20
CA ALA A 24 9.96 20.01 9.95
C ALA A 24 10.35 20.19 8.48
N LYS A 25 10.27 19.20 7.57
CA LYS A 25 10.62 19.47 6.16
C LYS A 25 10.22 18.36 5.19
N GLU A 26 9.48 18.74 4.16
CA GLU A 26 9.26 17.99 2.93
C GLU A 26 10.60 17.47 2.39
N CYS A 27 10.75 16.14 2.29
CA CYS A 27 12.03 15.50 2.02
C CYS A 27 12.11 15.05 0.56
N GLU A 28 13.22 15.38 -0.10
CA GLU A 28 13.59 15.24 -1.52
C GLU A 28 13.65 13.79 -2.10
N GLY A 29 12.86 12.83 -1.58
CA GLY A 29 12.76 11.43 -2.05
C GLY A 29 11.64 11.16 -3.07
N ASN A 30 11.06 12.20 -3.66
CA ASN A 30 9.73 12.17 -4.30
C ASN A 30 9.66 11.36 -5.63
N ALA A 31 10.77 11.23 -6.38
CA ALA A 31 10.74 10.61 -7.72
C ALA A 31 10.43 9.09 -7.71
N GLY A 32 10.95 8.36 -6.71
CA GLY A 32 10.71 6.92 -6.56
C GLY A 32 9.29 6.62 -6.09
N TYR A 33 8.78 7.41 -5.15
CA TYR A 33 7.44 7.22 -4.60
C TYR A 33 6.34 7.65 -5.59
N ALA A 34 6.58 8.70 -6.38
CA ALA A 34 5.69 9.11 -7.47
C ALA A 34 5.46 7.99 -8.49
N SER A 35 6.50 7.23 -8.85
CA SER A 35 6.38 6.06 -9.74
C SER A 35 5.49 4.96 -9.14
N VAL A 36 5.55 4.75 -7.82
CA VAL A 36 4.71 3.77 -7.12
C VAL A 36 3.25 4.24 -7.09
N ILE A 37 3.00 5.53 -6.84
CA ILE A 37 1.66 6.13 -6.90
C ILE A 37 1.07 5.97 -8.30
N ALA A 38 1.85 6.28 -9.35
CA ALA A 38 1.41 6.17 -10.73
C ALA A 38 1.07 4.71 -11.12
N ALA A 39 1.88 3.74 -10.68
CA ALA A 39 1.60 2.33 -10.91
C ALA A 39 0.33 1.87 -10.17
N ALA A 40 0.12 2.32 -8.93
CA ALA A 40 -1.10 2.03 -8.18
C ALA A 40 -2.34 2.62 -8.88
N GLN A 41 -2.29 3.87 -9.34
CA GLN A 41 -3.37 4.48 -10.10
C GLN A 41 -3.69 3.68 -11.38
N LEU A 42 -2.67 3.29 -12.15
CA LEU A 42 -2.86 2.50 -13.37
C LEU A 42 -3.57 1.17 -13.09
N LEU A 43 -3.18 0.48 -12.02
CA LEU A 43 -3.78 -0.79 -11.62
C LEU A 43 -5.23 -0.60 -11.13
N LEU A 44 -5.48 0.42 -10.32
CA LEU A 44 -6.84 0.72 -9.83
C LEU A 44 -7.77 1.06 -11.01
N ASP A 45 -7.33 1.92 -11.94
CA ASP A 45 -8.11 2.28 -13.13
C ASP A 45 -8.43 1.06 -14.00
N ALA A 46 -7.45 0.18 -14.20
CA ALA A 46 -7.62 -1.03 -15.01
C ALA A 46 -8.63 -1.99 -14.35
N ASN A 47 -8.54 -2.18 -13.04
CA ASN A 47 -9.43 -3.07 -12.29
C ASN A 47 -10.85 -2.50 -12.15
N GLU A 48 -10.99 -1.18 -11.95
CA GLU A 48 -12.29 -0.52 -11.92
C GLU A 48 -12.98 -0.64 -13.29
N LYS A 49 -12.24 -0.41 -14.39
CA LYS A 49 -12.75 -0.62 -15.75
C LYS A 49 -13.13 -2.07 -16.03
N ALA A 50 -12.37 -3.02 -15.50
CA ALA A 50 -12.67 -4.44 -15.61
C ALA A 50 -13.80 -4.90 -14.66
N GLY A 51 -14.25 -4.03 -13.75
CA GLY A 51 -15.24 -4.36 -12.73
C GLY A 51 -14.76 -5.41 -11.73
N THR A 52 -13.45 -5.57 -11.53
CA THR A 52 -12.83 -6.54 -10.60
C THR A 52 -12.61 -5.98 -9.21
N ILE A 53 -12.74 -4.67 -9.03
CA ILE A 53 -12.79 -3.99 -7.73
C ILE A 53 -14.03 -3.13 -7.63
N ARG A 54 -14.40 -2.76 -6.41
CA ARG A 54 -15.46 -1.80 -6.15
C ARG A 54 -15.11 -0.41 -6.73
N PRO A 55 -16.10 0.32 -7.28
CA PRO A 55 -15.86 1.63 -7.85
C PRO A 55 -15.50 2.68 -6.79
N GLY A 56 -14.79 3.74 -7.20
CA GLY A 56 -14.49 4.89 -6.35
C GLY A 56 -13.35 4.70 -5.33
N VAL A 57 -12.51 3.66 -5.54
CA VAL A 57 -11.24 3.49 -4.82
C VAL A 57 -10.20 4.40 -5.47
N THR A 58 -9.90 5.52 -4.81
CA THR A 58 -8.83 6.41 -5.24
C THR A 58 -7.48 5.91 -4.72
N THR A 59 -6.40 6.34 -5.36
CA THR A 59 -5.03 6.02 -4.92
C THR A 59 -4.77 6.46 -3.48
N ASP A 60 -5.28 7.61 -3.04
CA ASP A 60 -5.19 8.06 -1.65
C ASP A 60 -5.87 7.09 -0.67
N LYS A 61 -7.07 6.62 -1.00
CA LYS A 61 -7.79 5.64 -0.16
C LYS A 61 -7.05 4.30 -0.11
N PHE A 62 -6.48 3.87 -1.23
CA PHE A 62 -5.68 2.65 -1.30
C PHE A 62 -4.43 2.76 -0.41
N PHE A 63 -3.66 3.84 -0.52
CA PHE A 63 -2.48 4.07 0.32
C PHE A 63 -2.83 4.21 1.80
N LEU A 64 -3.98 4.81 2.12
CA LEU A 64 -4.49 4.87 3.49
C LEU A 64 -4.82 3.47 4.03
N ALA A 65 -5.48 2.62 3.22
CA ALA A 65 -5.84 1.26 3.62
C ALA A 65 -4.60 0.39 3.92
N ILE A 66 -3.52 0.57 3.16
CA ILE A 66 -2.25 -0.16 3.37
C ILE A 66 -1.29 0.57 4.31
N ALA A 67 -1.67 1.69 4.94
CA ALA A 67 -0.78 2.44 5.83
C ALA A 67 -0.33 1.63 7.06
N GLY A 68 -1.07 0.56 7.40
CA GLY A 68 -0.68 -0.41 8.43
C GLY A 68 0.66 -1.10 8.15
N ILE A 69 1.11 -1.16 6.89
CA ILE A 69 2.44 -1.70 6.52
C ILE A 69 3.56 -0.97 7.28
N TRP A 70 3.42 0.33 7.50
CA TRP A 70 4.42 1.15 8.22
C TRP A 70 4.53 0.83 9.70
N GLN A 71 3.59 0.06 10.26
CA GLN A 71 3.58 -0.36 11.66
C GLN A 71 4.11 -1.78 11.87
N ILE A 72 4.46 -2.49 10.79
CA ILE A 72 4.99 -3.85 10.89
C ILE A 72 6.47 -3.76 11.26
N ASP A 73 6.83 -4.34 12.41
CA ASP A 73 8.23 -4.44 12.85
C ASP A 73 9.00 -5.39 11.93
N ALA A 74 10.00 -4.86 11.23
CA ALA A 74 10.84 -5.62 10.31
C ALA A 74 11.83 -6.57 11.00
N THR A 75 12.02 -6.44 12.31
CA THR A 75 12.92 -7.28 13.12
C THR A 75 12.25 -8.57 13.60
N GLU A 76 10.93 -8.64 13.57
CA GLU A 76 10.15 -9.83 13.87
C GLU A 76 9.81 -10.64 12.61
N ASN A 77 9.08 -11.75 12.79
CA ASN A 77 8.48 -12.51 11.68
C ASN A 77 7.34 -11.70 11.03
N TRP A 78 7.70 -10.73 10.19
CA TRP A 78 6.80 -9.73 9.60
C TRP A 78 5.94 -10.25 8.46
N GLN A 79 6.40 -11.29 7.75
CA GLN A 79 5.77 -11.78 6.52
C GLN A 79 4.31 -12.21 6.74
N PRO A 80 3.95 -13.00 7.77
CA PRO A 80 2.57 -13.40 8.00
C PRO A 80 1.64 -12.20 8.25
N ARG A 81 2.12 -11.18 8.97
CA ARG A 81 1.35 -9.98 9.27
C ARG A 81 1.12 -9.14 8.02
N LEU A 82 2.14 -9.01 7.16
CA LEU A 82 1.99 -8.34 5.87
C LEU A 82 1.02 -9.08 4.95
N THR A 83 1.15 -10.41 4.85
CA THR A 83 0.25 -11.25 4.04
C THR A 83 -1.19 -11.05 4.47
N TRP A 84 -1.48 -11.20 5.76
CA TRP A 84 -2.83 -11.01 6.30
C TRP A 84 -3.40 -9.61 6.00
N LEU A 85 -2.59 -8.56 6.16
CA LEU A 85 -3.00 -7.19 5.88
C LEU A 85 -3.35 -7.01 4.39
N MET A 86 -2.50 -7.51 3.49
CA MET A 86 -2.73 -7.40 2.06
C MET A 86 -3.92 -8.23 1.60
N GLU A 87 -4.08 -9.46 2.10
CA GLU A 87 -5.26 -10.29 1.83
C GLU A 87 -6.55 -9.56 2.25
N THR A 88 -6.58 -9.00 3.46
CA THR A 88 -7.73 -8.24 3.97
C THR A 88 -8.05 -7.03 3.08
N VAL A 89 -7.02 -6.29 2.66
CA VAL A 89 -7.21 -5.13 1.76
C VAL A 89 -7.72 -5.58 0.40
N MET A 90 -7.14 -6.64 -0.18
CA MET A 90 -7.56 -7.16 -1.48
C MET A 90 -9.00 -7.71 -1.44
N GLU A 91 -9.38 -8.44 -0.39
CA GLU A 91 -10.76 -8.89 -0.17
C GLU A 91 -11.71 -7.69 -0.10
N GLY A 92 -11.35 -6.64 0.63
CA GLY A 92 -12.15 -5.42 0.74
C GLY A 92 -12.26 -4.61 -0.57
N LEU A 93 -11.23 -4.65 -1.43
CA LEU A 93 -11.26 -4.03 -2.75
C LEU A 93 -12.17 -4.80 -3.71
N CYS A 94 -12.10 -6.13 -3.68
CA CYS A 94 -12.91 -7.00 -4.53
C CYS A 94 -14.37 -7.07 -4.05
N ALA A 95 -14.63 -6.87 -2.76
CA ALA A 95 -15.99 -6.88 -2.20
C ALA A 95 -16.90 -5.84 -2.88
N GLY A 96 -17.93 -6.31 -3.60
CA GLY A 96 -18.86 -5.45 -4.34
C GLY A 96 -18.38 -5.05 -5.74
N ALA A 97 -17.36 -5.74 -6.27
CA ALA A 97 -16.94 -5.64 -7.66
C ALA A 97 -18.09 -6.04 -8.62
N PRO A 98 -18.44 -5.20 -9.61
CA PRO A 98 -19.55 -5.47 -10.53
C PRO A 98 -19.42 -6.78 -11.34
N GLY A 99 -18.19 -7.25 -11.57
CA GLY A 99 -17.88 -8.49 -12.29
C GLY A 99 -17.89 -9.75 -11.42
N GLN A 100 -18.10 -9.63 -10.11
CA GLN A 100 -18.21 -10.78 -9.23
C GLN A 100 -19.61 -11.40 -9.40
N PRO A 101 -19.73 -12.70 -9.72
CA PRO A 101 -21.02 -13.36 -9.70
C PRO A 101 -21.63 -13.15 -8.32
N THR A 102 -22.82 -12.56 -8.26
CA THR A 102 -23.58 -12.49 -7.02
C THR A 102 -23.78 -13.92 -6.55
N SER A 103 -23.05 -14.35 -5.52
CA SER A 103 -23.36 -15.57 -4.80
C SER A 103 -24.74 -15.38 -4.18
N GLY A 104 -25.77 -15.81 -4.90
CA GLY A 104 -27.13 -15.99 -4.40
C GLY A 104 -27.24 -17.27 -3.60
#